data_AF-A0A9D2KJ71-F1
#
_entry.id   AF-A0A9D2KJ71-F1
#
_cell.length_a   1.000
_cell.length_b   1.000
_cell.length_c   1.000
_cell.angle_alpha   90.00
_cell.angle_beta   90.00
_cell.angle_gamma   90.00
#
_symmetry.space_group_name_H-M   'P 1'
#
loop_
_entity.id
_entity.type
_entity.pdbx_description
1 polymer ?
#
loop_
_entity_poly.entity_id
_entity_poly.type
_entity_poly.pdbx_seq_one_letter_code
_entity_poly.pdbx_strand_id
1 'polypeptide(L)'
;MRTRRQVKQKHPRRPRAIRGWFAAHQTATWYASTATLAAILYAVAAPVEATVYGAPVLMALFLTAARCAALIVAVKNPVIAAIAFAAAGVIARLQEVPPGVPWPWTATAIIEFTALVFTVWSLHGWRNGLVAYLVPGLGISAIAQFAISGSALAGPIVALSVGAVAAGV
;
A
#
# COMPACT_ATOMS: atom_id res chain seq x y z
N MET A 1 60.30 -37.25 -9.78
CA MET A 1 59.62 -35.98 -10.13
C MET A 1 58.18 -36.03 -9.62
N ARG A 2 57.75 -35.00 -8.88
CA ARG A 2 56.56 -34.99 -8.02
C ARG A 2 55.25 -34.89 -8.81
N THR A 3 54.41 -35.90 -8.69
CA THR A 3 53.03 -35.93 -9.19
C THR A 3 52.15 -35.01 -8.34
N ARG A 4 51.86 -33.79 -8.83
CA ARG A 4 50.92 -32.86 -8.20
C ARG A 4 49.50 -33.44 -8.25
N ARG A 5 49.02 -33.97 -7.12
CA ARG A 5 47.60 -34.28 -6.90
C ARG A 5 46.80 -32.98 -6.97
N GLN A 6 46.03 -32.81 -8.04
CA GLN A 6 44.99 -31.80 -8.17
C GLN A 6 43.91 -32.07 -7.11
N VAL A 7 43.95 -31.31 -6.01
CA VAL A 7 42.89 -31.29 -5.00
C VAL A 7 41.67 -30.65 -5.66
N LYS A 8 40.72 -31.49 -6.06
CA LYS A 8 39.45 -31.10 -6.67
C LYS A 8 38.66 -30.27 -5.64
N GLN A 9 38.79 -28.94 -5.68
CA GLN A 9 38.05 -28.03 -4.83
C GLN A 9 36.55 -28.18 -5.13
N LYS A 10 35.83 -28.84 -4.22
CA LYS A 10 34.36 -28.91 -4.22
C LYS A 10 33.84 -27.50 -3.90
N HIS A 11 33.46 -26.76 -4.94
CA HIS A 11 32.70 -25.52 -4.74
C HIS A 11 31.44 -25.82 -3.93
N PRO A 12 31.20 -25.13 -2.81
CA PRO A 12 29.95 -25.28 -2.06
C PRO A 12 28.80 -24.85 -2.96
N ARG A 13 27.96 -25.81 -3.35
CA ARG A 13 26.72 -25.53 -4.09
C ARG A 13 25.84 -24.66 -3.18
N ARG A 14 25.78 -23.36 -3.47
CA ARG A 14 24.83 -22.44 -2.81
C ARG A 14 23.43 -23.06 -2.82
N PRO A 15 22.66 -22.96 -1.71
CA PRO A 15 21.41 -23.69 -1.54
C PRO A 15 20.33 -23.20 -2.52
N ARG A 16 20.24 -23.85 -3.68
CA ARG A 16 19.15 -23.65 -4.67
C ARG A 16 17.77 -23.95 -4.08
N ALA A 17 17.70 -24.72 -2.99
CA ALA A 17 16.46 -25.11 -2.34
C ALA A 17 15.62 -23.92 -1.85
N ILE A 18 16.27 -22.88 -1.30
CA ILE A 18 15.57 -21.72 -0.73
C ILE A 18 14.87 -20.93 -1.85
N ARG A 19 15.55 -20.74 -2.99
CA ARG A 19 15.03 -19.97 -4.13
C ARG A 19 13.87 -20.69 -4.84
N GLY A 20 13.91 -22.03 -4.89
CA GLY A 20 12.81 -22.85 -5.44
C GLY A 20 11.57 -22.87 -4.55
N TRP A 21 11.75 -22.83 -3.22
CA TRP A 21 10.64 -22.82 -2.27
C TRP A 21 9.82 -21.52 -2.32
N PHE A 22 10.48 -20.35 -2.44
CA PHE A 22 9.81 -19.06 -2.61
C PHE A 22 9.03 -18.96 -3.93
N ALA A 23 9.56 -19.51 -5.02
CA ALA A 23 8.84 -19.57 -6.29
C ALA A 23 7.60 -20.48 -6.21
N ALA A 24 7.68 -21.58 -5.44
CA ALA A 24 6.54 -22.47 -5.21
C ALA A 24 5.46 -21.87 -4.28
N HIS A 25 5.84 -20.95 -3.38
CA HIS A 25 4.94 -20.31 -2.39
C HIS A 25 4.83 -18.80 -2.58
N GLN A 26 4.87 -18.34 -3.83
CA GLN A 26 4.84 -16.92 -4.17
C GLN A 26 3.62 -16.23 -3.55
N THR A 27 2.43 -16.81 -3.67
CA THR A 27 1.18 -16.24 -3.12
C THR A 27 1.22 -16.13 -1.59
N ALA A 28 1.76 -17.13 -0.90
CA ALA A 28 1.88 -17.10 0.56
C ALA A 28 2.87 -16.02 1.03
N THR A 29 3.95 -15.80 0.26
CA THR A 29 4.92 -14.74 0.53
C THR A 29 4.27 -13.36 0.41
N TRP A 30 3.43 -13.16 -0.62
CA TRP A 30 2.68 -11.93 -0.79
C TRP A 30 1.71 -11.68 0.35
N TYR A 31 0.90 -12.67 0.76
CA TYR A 31 0.03 -12.55 1.92
C TYR A 31 0.79 -12.23 3.20
N ALA A 32 1.92 -12.90 3.47
CA ALA A 32 2.72 -12.63 4.65
C ALA A 32 3.29 -11.21 4.64
N SER A 33 3.76 -10.73 3.47
CA SER A 33 4.29 -9.37 3.33
C SER A 33 3.22 -8.29 3.49
N THR A 34 2.05 -8.44 2.85
CA THR A 34 0.96 -7.46 2.93
C THR A 34 0.30 -7.46 4.29
N ALA A 35 0.14 -8.63 4.94
CA ALA A 35 -0.38 -8.73 6.30
C ALA A 35 0.57 -8.10 7.32
N THR A 36 1.88 -8.33 7.20
CA THR A 36 2.89 -7.72 8.08
C THR A 36 2.91 -6.21 7.93
N LEU A 37 2.91 -5.72 6.68
CA LEU A 37 2.86 -4.29 6.39
C LEU A 37 1.57 -3.66 6.93
N ALA A 38 0.42 -4.31 6.70
CA ALA A 38 -0.87 -3.88 7.21
C ALA A 38 -0.90 -3.80 8.75
N ALA A 39 -0.31 -4.78 9.46
CA ALA A 39 -0.24 -4.75 10.92
C ALA A 39 0.59 -3.56 11.44
N ILE A 40 1.75 -3.30 10.84
CA ILE A 40 2.61 -2.17 11.19
C ILE A 40 1.88 -0.85 10.91
N LEU A 41 1.28 -0.72 9.73
CA LEU A 41 0.55 0.49 9.32
C LEU A 41 -0.66 0.72 10.23
N TYR A 42 -1.43 -0.30 10.55
CA TYR A 42 -2.57 -0.19 11.45
C TYR A 42 -2.18 0.32 12.84
N ALA A 43 -1.09 -0.22 13.41
CA ALA A 43 -0.60 0.18 14.73
C ALA A 43 -0.20 1.66 14.82
N VAL A 44 0.22 2.25 13.70
CA VAL A 44 0.63 3.67 13.63
C VAL A 44 -0.49 4.56 13.11
N ALA A 45 -1.24 4.13 12.11
CA ALA A 45 -2.26 4.92 11.44
C ALA A 45 -3.44 5.21 12.36
N ALA A 46 -3.94 4.21 13.09
CA ALA A 46 -5.08 4.40 14.00
C ALA A 46 -4.85 5.50 15.05
N PRO A 47 -3.74 5.49 15.83
CA PRO A 47 -3.48 6.56 16.78
C PRO A 47 -3.19 7.90 16.10
N VAL A 48 -2.51 7.93 14.94
CA VAL A 48 -2.24 9.17 14.20
C VAL A 48 -3.54 9.83 13.72
N GLU A 49 -4.47 9.06 13.17
CA GLU A 49 -5.78 9.57 12.72
C GLU A 49 -6.59 10.12 13.91
N ALA A 50 -6.57 9.43 15.06
CA ALA A 50 -7.30 9.89 16.24
C ALA A 50 -6.68 11.13 16.90
N THR A 51 -5.34 11.18 17.02
CA THR A 51 -4.64 12.21 17.80
C THR A 51 -4.24 13.44 17.00
N VAL A 52 -3.77 13.25 15.76
CA VAL A 52 -3.26 14.35 14.91
C VAL A 52 -4.38 14.90 14.02
N TYR A 53 -5.28 14.04 13.56
CA TYR A 53 -6.36 14.40 12.64
C TYR A 53 -7.70 14.60 13.34
N GLY A 54 -7.76 14.39 14.65
CA GLY A 54 -8.96 14.61 15.45
C GLY A 54 -10.13 13.68 15.08
N ALA A 55 -9.89 12.58 14.36
CA ALA A 55 -10.94 11.67 13.96
C ALA A 55 -11.50 10.94 15.20
N PRO A 56 -12.82 10.69 15.28
CA PRO A 56 -13.39 9.88 16.34
C PRO A 56 -12.70 8.51 16.42
N VAL A 57 -12.33 8.07 17.62
CA VAL A 57 -11.49 6.87 17.83
C VAL A 57 -12.03 5.64 17.10
N LEU A 58 -13.35 5.41 17.15
CA LEU A 58 -13.97 4.28 16.47
C LEU A 58 -13.84 4.40 14.95
N MET A 59 -14.06 5.58 14.37
CA MET A 59 -13.85 5.81 12.94
C MET A 59 -12.39 5.61 12.55
N ALA A 60 -11.46 6.16 13.32
CA ALA A 60 -10.03 5.98 13.09
C ALA A 60 -9.66 4.49 13.04
N LEU A 61 -10.13 3.68 13.99
CA LEU A 61 -9.91 2.23 14.03
C LEU A 61 -10.56 1.51 12.85
N PHE A 62 -11.85 1.73 12.58
CA PHE A 62 -12.54 0.98 11.53
C PHE A 62 -12.07 1.35 10.12
N LEU A 63 -11.80 2.63 9.85
CA LEU A 63 -11.35 3.08 8.53
C LEU A 63 -9.91 2.66 8.25
N THR A 64 -9.03 2.68 9.25
CA THR A 64 -7.66 2.15 9.11
C THR A 64 -7.68 0.64 8.95
N ALA A 65 -8.52 -0.08 9.72
CA ALA A 65 -8.70 -1.52 9.56
C ALA A 65 -9.21 -1.86 8.16
N ALA A 66 -10.18 -1.11 7.63
CA ALA A 66 -10.70 -1.32 6.27
C ALA A 66 -9.61 -1.12 5.19
N ARG A 67 -8.81 -0.05 5.31
CA ARG A 67 -7.67 0.20 4.40
C ARG A 67 -6.61 -0.90 4.47
N CYS A 68 -6.27 -1.34 5.69
CA CYS A 68 -5.33 -2.43 5.91
C CYS A 68 -5.85 -3.77 5.39
N ALA A 69 -7.13 -4.07 5.59
CA ALA A 69 -7.77 -5.26 5.04
C ALA A 69 -7.77 -5.24 3.50
N ALA A 70 -7.98 -4.07 2.89
CA ALA A 70 -7.90 -3.91 1.45
C ALA A 70 -6.54 -4.32 0.88
N LEU A 71 -5.42 -4.02 1.57
CA LEU A 71 -4.08 -4.48 1.16
C LEU A 71 -3.96 -6.00 1.08
N ILE A 72 -4.57 -6.71 2.04
CA ILE A 72 -4.56 -8.18 2.07
C ILE A 72 -5.45 -8.73 0.96
N VAL A 73 -6.65 -8.16 0.78
CA VAL A 73 -7.61 -8.55 -0.27
C VAL A 73 -7.04 -8.31 -1.67
N ALA A 74 -6.18 -7.31 -1.84
CA ALA A 74 -5.56 -6.96 -3.11
C ALA A 74 -4.74 -8.10 -3.74
N VAL A 75 -4.28 -9.06 -2.93
CA VAL A 75 -3.54 -10.24 -3.40
C VAL A 75 -4.42 -11.17 -4.24
N LYS A 76 -5.73 -11.23 -3.97
CA LYS A 76 -6.68 -12.11 -4.67
C LYS A 76 -7.64 -11.36 -5.58
N ASN A 77 -8.14 -10.20 -5.13
CA ASN A 77 -9.20 -9.44 -5.78
C ASN A 77 -8.83 -7.95 -5.81
N PRO A 78 -8.11 -7.49 -6.85
CA PRO A 78 -7.59 -6.13 -6.91
C PRO A 78 -8.70 -5.07 -7.00
N VAL A 79 -9.80 -5.37 -7.70
CA VAL A 79 -10.92 -4.44 -7.87
C VAL A 79 -11.66 -4.23 -6.54
N ILE A 80 -11.95 -5.30 -5.80
CA ILE A 80 -12.61 -5.22 -4.50
C ILE A 80 -11.74 -4.44 -3.52
N ALA A 81 -10.44 -4.70 -3.52
CA ALA A 81 -9.49 -3.96 -2.70
C ALA A 81 -9.46 -2.47 -3.02
N ALA A 82 -9.41 -2.10 -4.30
CA ALA A 82 -9.43 -0.71 -4.73
C ALA A 82 -10.72 0.02 -4.31
N ILE A 83 -11.87 -0.62 -4.48
CA ILE A 83 -13.17 -0.05 -4.07
C ILE A 83 -13.25 0.10 -2.55
N ALA A 84 -12.86 -0.92 -1.78
CA ALA A 84 -12.87 -0.86 -0.33
C ALA A 84 -11.93 0.23 0.22
N PHE A 85 -10.74 0.34 -0.35
CA PHE A 85 -9.77 1.37 0.01
C PHE A 85 -10.30 2.78 -0.33
N ALA A 86 -10.85 2.95 -1.54
CA ALA A 86 -11.45 4.21 -1.97
C ALA A 86 -12.62 4.62 -1.07
N ALA A 87 -13.52 3.69 -0.75
CA ALA A 87 -14.67 3.94 0.12
C ALA A 87 -14.22 4.37 1.52
N ALA A 88 -13.25 3.67 2.13
CA ALA A 88 -12.71 4.05 3.43
C ALA A 88 -12.04 5.43 3.40
N GLY A 89 -11.28 5.73 2.35
CA GLY A 89 -10.66 7.04 2.15
C GLY A 89 -11.67 8.16 1.96
N VAL A 90 -12.74 7.92 1.20
CA VAL A 90 -13.87 8.84 1.01
C VAL A 90 -14.58 9.13 2.34
N ILE A 91 -14.90 8.09 3.11
CA ILE A 91 -15.59 8.25 4.40
C ILE A 91 -14.71 9.05 5.39
N ALA A 92 -13.39 8.82 5.38
CA ALA A 92 -12.46 9.60 6.20
C ALA A 92 -12.50 11.11 5.86
N ARG A 93 -12.82 11.48 4.61
CA ARG A 93 -12.89 12.88 4.14
C ARG A 93 -14.17 13.59 4.48
N LEU A 94 -15.21 12.86 4.89
CA LEU A 94 -16.45 13.48 5.37
C LEU A 94 -16.26 14.11 6.76
N GLN A 95 -15.12 13.87 7.42
CA GLN A 95 -14.77 14.49 8.68
C GLN A 95 -14.07 15.83 8.43
N GLU A 96 -14.41 16.84 9.24
CA GLU A 96 -13.69 18.10 9.23
C GLU A 96 -12.25 17.87 9.73
N VAL A 97 -11.29 18.23 8.89
CA VAL A 97 -9.87 18.17 9.27
C VAL A 97 -9.56 19.38 10.15
N PRO A 98 -8.95 19.19 11.33
CA PRO A 98 -8.58 20.31 12.19
C PRO A 98 -7.69 21.34 11.47
N PRO A 99 -7.81 22.64 11.80
CA PRO A 99 -6.91 23.65 11.26
C PRO A 99 -5.47 23.41 11.74
N GLY A 100 -4.49 23.59 10.85
CA GLY A 100 -3.06 23.47 11.18
C GLY A 100 -2.44 22.09 10.96
N VAL A 101 -3.20 21.15 10.38
CA VAL A 101 -2.67 19.83 10.01
C VAL A 101 -1.67 19.97 8.85
N PRO A 102 -0.48 19.35 8.94
CA PRO A 102 0.65 19.65 8.06
C PRO A 102 0.49 19.18 6.61
N TRP A 103 -0.44 18.26 6.34
CA TRP A 103 -0.66 17.71 5.02
C TRP A 103 -2.12 17.28 4.86
N PRO A 104 -2.64 17.26 3.63
CA PRO A 104 -4.04 16.91 3.39
C PRO A 104 -4.32 15.43 3.68
N TRP A 105 -3.32 14.53 3.67
CA TRP A 105 -3.47 13.08 3.88
C TRP A 105 -2.46 12.55 4.87
N THR A 106 -2.87 11.73 5.83
CA THR A 106 -1.91 11.06 6.72
C THR A 106 -0.79 10.37 5.92
N ALA A 107 0.46 10.54 6.36
CA ALA A 107 1.60 9.89 5.72
C ALA A 107 1.40 8.36 5.64
N THR A 108 0.72 7.79 6.64
CA THR A 108 0.30 6.39 6.65
C THR A 108 -0.70 6.06 5.54
N ALA A 109 -1.73 6.89 5.30
CA ALA A 109 -2.65 6.68 4.17
C ALA A 109 -1.93 6.71 2.81
N ILE A 110 -0.94 7.59 2.66
CA ILE A 110 -0.12 7.67 1.44
C ILE A 110 0.66 6.36 1.26
N ILE A 111 1.31 5.86 2.31
CA ILE A 111 2.06 4.61 2.27
C ILE A 111 1.14 3.42 1.96
N GLU A 112 -0.04 3.37 2.58
CA GLU A 112 -1.04 2.33 2.30
C GLU A 112 -1.49 2.37 0.83
N PHE A 113 -1.80 3.56 0.30
CA PHE A 113 -2.17 3.70 -1.12
C PHE A 113 -1.04 3.26 -2.06
N THR A 114 0.20 3.66 -1.75
CA THR A 114 1.40 3.23 -2.50
C THR A 114 1.52 1.72 -2.51
N ALA A 115 1.38 1.09 -1.33
CA ALA A 115 1.48 -0.35 -1.16
C ALA A 115 0.38 -1.07 -1.95
N LEU A 116 -0.86 -0.56 -1.91
CA LEU A 116 -1.98 -1.10 -2.67
C LEU A 116 -1.67 -1.10 -4.17
N VAL A 117 -1.30 0.06 -4.72
CA VAL A 117 -0.97 0.21 -6.15
C VAL A 117 0.19 -0.71 -6.51
N PHE A 118 1.27 -0.71 -5.73
CA PHE A 118 2.44 -1.55 -5.96
C PHE A 118 2.10 -3.05 -5.95
N THR A 119 1.32 -3.51 -4.97
CA THR A 119 0.88 -4.91 -4.86
C THR A 119 0.01 -5.30 -6.07
N VAL A 120 -0.97 -4.48 -6.42
CA VAL A 120 -1.86 -4.77 -7.56
C VAL A 120 -1.08 -4.76 -8.87
N TRP A 121 -0.22 -3.76 -9.08
CA TRP A 121 0.58 -3.63 -10.29
C TRP A 121 1.53 -4.82 -10.47
N SER A 122 2.19 -5.24 -9.39
CA SER A 122 3.13 -6.36 -9.38
C SER A 122 2.45 -7.72 -9.61
N LEU A 123 1.23 -7.92 -9.09
CA LEU A 123 0.54 -9.21 -9.12
C LEU A 123 -0.44 -9.38 -10.28
N HIS A 124 -1.14 -8.31 -10.67
CA HIS A 124 -2.28 -8.37 -11.59
C HIS A 124 -2.05 -7.62 -12.91
N GLY A 125 -0.84 -7.06 -13.09
CA GLY A 125 -0.42 -6.36 -14.29
C GLY A 125 -0.95 -4.92 -14.40
N TRP A 126 -0.50 -4.22 -15.43
CA TRP A 126 -0.68 -2.78 -15.60
C TRP A 126 -2.15 -2.31 -15.69
N ARG A 127 -3.04 -3.10 -16.32
CA ARG A 127 -4.47 -2.71 -16.47
C ARG A 127 -5.18 -2.67 -15.12
N ASN A 128 -4.97 -3.68 -14.29
CA ASN A 128 -5.57 -3.74 -12.96
C ASN A 128 -4.86 -2.77 -12.00
N GLY A 129 -3.55 -2.55 -12.18
CA GLY A 129 -2.79 -1.50 -11.49
C GLY A 129 -3.34 -0.10 -11.75
N LEU A 130 -3.68 0.21 -13.01
CA LEU A 130 -4.33 1.48 -13.37
C LEU A 130 -5.69 1.64 -12.70
N VAL A 131 -6.50 0.58 -12.62
CA VAL A 131 -7.80 0.64 -11.91
C VAL A 131 -7.57 0.89 -10.41
N ALA A 132 -6.60 0.20 -9.79
CA ALA A 132 -6.26 0.40 -8.39
C ALA A 132 -5.63 1.77 -8.09
N TYR A 133 -5.05 2.42 -9.09
CA TYR A 133 -4.54 3.78 -9.00
C TYR A 133 -5.64 4.83 -9.20
N LEU A 134 -6.43 4.70 -10.26
CA LEU A 134 -7.44 5.68 -10.65
C LEU A 134 -8.66 5.66 -9.72
N VAL A 135 -9.13 4.49 -9.29
CA VAL A 135 -10.37 4.41 -8.48
C VAL A 135 -10.21 5.13 -7.13
N PRO A 136 -9.17 4.86 -6.32
CA PRO A 136 -8.98 5.59 -5.08
C PRO A 136 -8.46 7.01 -5.31
N GLY A 137 -7.57 7.21 -6.30
CA GLY A 137 -7.02 8.51 -6.64
C GLY A 137 -8.11 9.51 -7.04
N LEU A 138 -9.00 9.12 -7.96
CA LEU A 138 -10.12 9.94 -8.40
C LEU A 138 -11.23 10.02 -7.35
N GLY A 139 -11.56 8.91 -6.67
CA GLY A 139 -12.62 8.90 -5.67
C GLY A 139 -12.34 9.86 -4.52
N ILE A 140 -11.11 9.88 -4.02
CA ILE A 140 -10.72 10.74 -2.91
C ILE A 140 -10.50 12.19 -3.40
N SER A 141 -10.07 12.39 -4.65
CA SER A 141 -9.89 13.72 -5.24
C SER A 141 -11.20 14.39 -5.68
N ALA A 142 -12.20 13.63 -6.11
CA ALA A 142 -13.49 14.17 -6.54
C ALA A 142 -14.22 14.87 -5.39
N ILE A 143 -14.10 14.35 -4.16
CA ILE A 143 -14.65 15.00 -2.97
C ILE A 143 -13.92 16.31 -2.66
N ALA A 144 -12.61 16.35 -2.91
CA ALA A 144 -11.83 17.57 -2.73
C ALA A 144 -12.30 18.69 -3.69
N GLN A 145 -12.78 18.37 -4.89
CA GLN A 145 -13.21 19.39 -5.86
C GLN A 145 -14.46 20.19 -5.45
N PHE A 146 -15.25 19.72 -4.48
CA PHE A 146 -16.36 20.50 -3.92
C PHE A 146 -15.90 21.63 -2.98
N ALA A 147 -14.62 21.67 -2.61
CA ALA A 147 -13.99 22.76 -1.87
C ALA A 147 -12.91 23.40 -2.73
N ILE A 148 -13.17 24.57 -3.36
CA ILE A 148 -12.16 25.29 -4.15
C ILE A 148 -11.19 25.99 -3.19
N SER A 149 -10.26 25.21 -2.63
CA SER A 149 -9.25 25.63 -1.66
C SER A 149 -7.89 25.08 -2.09
N GLY A 150 -6.78 25.78 -1.84
CA GLY A 150 -5.43 25.27 -2.19
C GLY A 150 -5.10 23.90 -1.59
N SER A 151 -5.68 23.57 -0.43
CA SER A 151 -5.60 22.25 0.21
C SER A 151 -6.33 21.14 -0.56
N ALA A 152 -7.36 21.48 -1.33
CA ALA A 152 -8.13 20.54 -2.12
C ALA A 152 -7.39 20.05 -3.37
N LEU A 153 -6.51 20.89 -3.94
CA LEU A 153 -5.66 20.50 -5.08
C LEU A 153 -4.45 19.68 -4.64
N ALA A 154 -4.00 19.81 -3.37
CA ALA A 154 -2.86 19.06 -2.85
C ALA A 154 -3.14 17.54 -2.77
N GLY A 155 -4.39 17.14 -2.46
CA GLY A 155 -4.81 15.73 -2.43
C GLY A 155 -4.58 14.97 -3.75
N PRO A 156 -5.15 15.43 -4.89
CA PRO A 156 -4.93 14.81 -6.19
C PRO A 156 -3.47 14.82 -6.61
N ILE A 157 -2.71 15.88 -6.35
CA ILE A 157 -1.29 15.95 -6.71
C ILE A 157 -0.49 14.85 -6.00
N VAL A 158 -0.70 14.69 -4.69
CA VAL A 158 -0.02 13.65 -3.90
C VAL A 158 -0.44 12.26 -4.36
N ALA A 159 -1.74 12.02 -4.51
CA ALA A 159 -2.25 10.73 -4.98
C ALA A 159 -1.68 10.36 -6.36
N LEU A 160 -1.65 11.31 -7.29
CA LEU A 160 -1.13 11.09 -8.63
C LEU A 160 0.39 10.83 -8.60
N SER A 161 1.16 11.67 -7.90
CA SER A 161 2.62 11.56 -7.84
C SER A 161 3.06 10.25 -7.20
N VAL A 162 2.46 9.90 -6.07
CA VAL A 162 2.86 8.73 -5.29
C VAL A 162 2.49 7.44 -5.99
N GLY A 163 1.29 7.36 -6.57
CA GLY A 163 0.92 6.16 -7.32
C GLY A 163 1.65 6.03 -8.66
N ALA A 164 2.12 7.14 -9.27
CA ALA A 164 3.04 7.07 -10.41
C ALA A 164 4.38 6.42 -10.02
N VAL A 165 4.97 6.87 -8.89
CA VAL A 165 6.18 6.24 -8.32
C VAL A 165 5.93 4.77 -7.98
N ALA A 166 4.79 4.44 -7.40
CA ALA A 166 4.41 3.05 -7.07
C ALA A 166 4.27 2.16 -8.31
N ALA A 167 3.80 2.74 -9.43
CA ALA A 167 3.71 2.08 -10.72
C ALA A 167 5.07 1.94 -11.43
N GLY A 168 6.10 2.66 -10.98
CA GLY A 168 7.44 2.67 -11.56
C GLY A 168 7.54 3.45 -12.87
N VAL A 169 6.70 4.47 -13.06
CA VAL A 169 6.66 5.36 -14.25
C VAL A 169 7.32 6.70 -13.94
#